data_AF-A0A8T4J1W0-F1
#
_entry.id   AF-A0A8T4J1W0-F1
#
_cell.length_a   1.000
_cell.length_b   1.000
_cell.length_c   1.000
_cell.angle_alpha   90.00
_cell.angle_beta   90.00
_cell.angle_gamma   90.00
#
_symmetry.space_group_name_H-M   'P 1'
#
loop_
_entity.id
_entity.type
_entity.pdbx_description
1 polymer ?
#
loop_
_entity_poly.entity_id
_entity_poly.type
_entity_poly.pdbx_seq_one_letter_code
_entity_poly.pdbx_strand_id
1 'polypeptide(L)'
;MSQNDVPDFAELMADCRQTAVHLEMRDSYAVSYEDKDFATWRETGRWDNPEYWEPWTTLVRAAVGRGVQMRRVRIVSEPVSEYI
;
A
#
# COMPACT_ATOMS: atom_id res chain seq x y z
N MET A 1 12.91 29.56 -13.05
CA MET A 1 13.27 28.74 -11.88
C MET A 1 12.44 27.47 -11.99
N SER A 2 13.05 26.35 -12.42
CA SER A 2 12.33 25.09 -12.62
C SER A 2 12.03 24.41 -11.29
N GLN A 3 10.93 23.68 -11.25
CA GLN A 3 10.39 23.03 -10.07
C GLN A 3 11.23 21.77 -9.72
N ASN A 4 12.10 21.92 -8.72
CA ASN A 4 12.58 21.02 -7.66
C ASN A 4 13.03 19.55 -7.94
N ASP A 5 14.27 19.29 -7.51
CA ASP A 5 14.93 18.01 -7.14
C ASP A 5 14.19 17.24 -6.01
N VAL A 6 12.91 16.91 -6.18
CA VAL A 6 12.21 16.03 -5.22
C VAL A 6 12.46 14.58 -5.65
N PRO A 7 13.14 13.75 -4.84
CA PRO A 7 13.32 12.35 -5.15
C PRO A 7 11.96 11.68 -5.31
N ASP A 8 11.87 10.75 -6.26
CA ASP A 8 10.64 9.98 -6.43
C ASP A 8 10.39 9.05 -5.23
N PHE A 9 9.20 8.49 -5.17
CA PHE A 9 8.83 7.64 -4.04
C PHE A 9 9.71 6.38 -3.91
N ALA A 10 10.18 5.83 -5.03
CA ALA A 10 11.05 4.66 -5.03
C ALA A 10 12.45 5.01 -4.51
N GLU A 11 12.98 6.18 -4.86
CA GLU A 11 14.24 6.73 -4.32
C GLU A 11 14.13 6.95 -2.81
N LEU A 12 13.06 7.58 -2.33
CA LEU A 12 12.81 7.75 -0.90
C LEU A 12 12.73 6.41 -0.16
N MET A 13 12.07 5.41 -0.76
CA MET A 13 11.99 4.05 -0.21
C MET A 13 13.34 3.32 -0.22
N ALA A 14 14.19 3.57 -1.22
CA ALA A 14 15.53 3.00 -1.31
C ALA A 14 16.48 3.59 -0.25
N ASP A 15 16.36 4.90 0.00
CA ASP A 15 17.19 5.63 0.97
C ASP A 15 16.76 5.44 2.43
N CYS A 16 15.56 4.91 2.68
CA CYS A 16 15.10 4.58 4.03
C CYS A 16 16.01 3.54 4.70
N ARG A 17 16.47 3.84 5.93
CA ARG A 17 17.43 3.02 6.69
C ARG A 17 16.90 2.35 7.95
N GLN A 18 15.83 2.88 8.55
CA GLN A 18 15.40 2.45 9.89
C GLN A 18 13.90 2.15 9.96
N THR A 19 13.05 3.10 9.57
CA THR A 19 11.61 2.95 9.68
C THR A 19 10.89 3.72 8.57
N ALA A 20 9.90 3.07 7.95
CA ALA A 20 8.94 3.70 7.07
C ALA A 20 7.52 3.49 7.63
N VAL A 21 6.73 4.56 7.66
CA VAL A 21 5.37 4.57 8.19
C VAL A 21 4.40 4.96 7.08
N HIS A 22 3.50 4.05 6.74
CA HIS A 22 2.41 4.31 5.79
C HIS A 22 1.16 4.72 6.56
N LEU A 23 0.74 5.97 6.37
CA LEU A 23 -0.52 6.50 6.92
C LEU A 23 -1.59 6.49 5.84
N GLU A 24 -2.63 5.71 6.05
CA GLU A 24 -3.79 5.60 5.18
C GLU A 24 -4.99 6.27 5.85
N MET A 25 -5.62 7.20 5.14
CA MET A 25 -6.79 7.95 5.65
C MET A 25 -8.01 7.80 4.73
N ARG A 26 -7.94 6.90 3.75
CA ARG A 26 -9.03 6.64 2.79
C ARG A 26 -9.89 5.49 3.29
N ASP A 27 -11.19 5.75 3.41
CA ASP A 27 -12.19 4.74 3.77
C ASP A 27 -12.37 3.69 2.66
N SER A 28 -12.33 4.12 1.40
CA SER A 28 -12.26 3.23 0.23
C SER A 28 -11.45 3.87 -0.89
N TYR A 29 -10.90 3.04 -1.77
CA TYR A 29 -10.22 3.50 -2.98
C TYR A 29 -11.16 3.54 -4.20
N ALA A 30 -12.30 2.83 -4.15
CA ALA A 30 -13.33 2.76 -5.20
C ALA A 30 -12.73 2.58 -6.61
N VAL A 31 -11.69 1.75 -6.72
CA VAL A 31 -11.00 1.47 -7.98
C VAL A 31 -11.62 0.22 -8.62
N SER A 32 -12.03 0.35 -9.87
CA SER A 32 -12.81 -0.68 -10.57
C SER A 32 -12.10 -2.03 -10.72
N TYR A 33 -10.76 -2.07 -10.61
CA TYR A 33 -10.01 -3.32 -10.66
C TYR A 33 -10.03 -4.08 -9.33
N GLU A 34 -10.31 -3.43 -8.20
CA GLU A 34 -10.45 -4.10 -6.90
C GLU A 34 -11.83 -4.75 -6.74
N ASP A 35 -12.86 -4.29 -7.45
CA ASP A 35 -14.24 -4.79 -7.30
C ASP A 35 -14.34 -6.31 -7.50
N LYS A 36 -13.64 -6.83 -8.51
CA LYS A 36 -13.64 -8.27 -8.81
C LYS A 36 -12.91 -9.07 -7.74
N ASP A 37 -11.78 -8.58 -7.27
CA ASP A 37 -10.97 -9.25 -6.25
C ASP A 37 -11.68 -9.21 -4.90
N PHE A 38 -12.35 -8.09 -4.59
CA PHE A 38 -13.19 -7.94 -3.41
C PHE A 38 -14.41 -8.87 -3.44
N ALA A 39 -15.10 -8.98 -4.58
CA ALA A 39 -16.21 -9.92 -4.74
C ALA A 39 -15.73 -11.39 -4.58
N THR A 40 -14.60 -11.74 -5.21
CA THR A 40 -14.00 -13.08 -5.10
C THR A 40 -13.64 -13.40 -3.65
N TRP A 41 -13.02 -12.46 -2.95
CA TRP A 41 -12.71 -12.59 -1.54
C TRP A 41 -13.97 -12.76 -0.69
N ARG A 42 -15.03 -11.98 -0.94
CA ARG A 42 -16.28 -12.06 -0.19
C ARG A 42 -16.98 -13.42 -0.35
N GLU A 43 -16.90 -14.01 -1.53
CA GLU A 43 -17.52 -15.30 -1.84
C GLU A 43 -16.70 -16.51 -1.36
N THR A 44 -15.36 -16.42 -1.44
CA THR A 44 -14.48 -17.58 -1.29
C THR A 44 -13.54 -17.51 -0.10
N GLY A 45 -13.39 -16.33 0.51
CA GLY A 45 -12.37 -16.02 1.52
C GLY A 45 -10.94 -15.99 0.96
N ARG A 46 -10.75 -16.11 -0.36
CA ARG A 46 -9.43 -16.12 -1.01
C ARG A 46 -9.04 -14.73 -1.49
N TRP A 47 -7.78 -14.40 -1.30
CA TRP A 47 -7.16 -13.22 -1.88
C TRP A 47 -5.94 -13.67 -2.67
N ASP A 48 -6.05 -13.63 -4.00
CA ASP A 48 -4.95 -13.91 -4.91
C ASP A 48 -4.20 -12.61 -5.14
N ASN A 49 -2.90 -12.56 -4.80
CA ASN A 49 -2.08 -11.33 -4.90
C ASN A 49 -2.09 -10.79 -6.35
N PRO A 50 -2.85 -9.72 -6.63
CA PRO A 50 -3.06 -9.26 -8.00
C PRO A 50 -1.79 -8.66 -8.59
N GLU A 51 -1.59 -8.79 -9.90
CA GLU A 51 -0.40 -8.28 -10.59
C GLU A 51 -0.17 -6.77 -10.37
N TYR A 52 -1.25 -6.00 -10.22
CA TYR A 52 -1.17 -4.56 -9.99
C TYR A 52 -0.57 -4.18 -8.62
N TRP A 53 -0.51 -5.12 -7.67
CA TRP A 53 0.17 -4.91 -6.38
C TRP A 53 1.68 -5.09 -6.45
N GLU A 54 2.21 -5.73 -7.50
CA GLU A 54 3.64 -6.08 -7.52
C GLU A 54 4.58 -4.87 -7.43
N PRO A 55 4.38 -3.76 -8.17
CA PRO A 55 5.26 -2.61 -8.04
C PRO A 55 5.40 -2.12 -6.58
N TRP A 56 4.30 -2.12 -5.83
CA TRP A 56 4.31 -1.80 -4.40
C TRP A 56 4.99 -2.89 -3.57
N THR A 57 4.62 -4.16 -3.75
CA THR A 57 5.19 -5.24 -2.92
C THR A 57 6.67 -5.43 -3.15
N THR A 58 7.18 -5.16 -4.35
CA THR A 58 8.61 -5.14 -4.65
C THR A 58 9.36 -4.11 -3.80
N LEU A 59 8.85 -2.87 -3.71
CA LEU A 59 9.46 -1.81 -2.89
C LEU A 59 9.45 -2.18 -1.40
N VAL A 60 8.33 -2.70 -0.90
CA VAL A 60 8.18 -3.12 0.49
C VAL A 60 9.14 -4.27 0.82
N ARG A 61 9.21 -5.30 -0.03
CA ARG A 61 10.12 -6.44 0.15
C ARG A 61 11.58 -5.97 0.16
N ALA A 62 11.96 -5.07 -0.74
CA ALA A 62 13.31 -4.52 -0.78
C ALA A 62 13.66 -3.74 0.50
N ALA A 63 12.77 -2.89 1.00
CA ALA A 63 12.98 -2.14 2.23
C ALA A 63 13.11 -3.08 3.45
N VAL A 64 12.16 -4.01 3.62
CA VAL A 64 12.18 -4.99 4.71
C VAL A 64 13.42 -5.89 4.64
N GLY A 65 13.84 -6.30 3.43
CA GLY A 65 15.06 -7.08 3.22
C GLY A 65 16.34 -6.38 3.65
N ARG A 66 16.37 -5.04 3.64
CA ARG A 66 17.48 -4.22 4.21
C ARG A 66 17.38 -4.01 5.72
N GLY A 67 16.33 -4.53 6.38
CA GLY A 67 16.10 -4.36 7.82
C GLY A 67 15.27 -3.12 8.19
N VAL A 68 14.65 -2.44 7.22
CA VAL A 68 13.74 -1.32 7.50
C VAL A 68 12.47 -1.83 8.16
N GLN A 69 12.10 -1.23 9.29
CA GLN A 69 10.84 -1.50 9.95
C GLN A 69 9.69 -0.79 9.24
N MET A 70 8.82 -1.57 8.59
CA MET A 70 7.60 -1.04 7.96
C MET A 70 6.44 -1.08 8.95
N ARG A 71 5.76 0.05 9.12
CA ARG A 71 4.53 0.17 9.91
C ARG A 71 3.42 0.77 9.06
N ARG A 72 2.19 0.33 9.30
CA ARG A 72 1.00 0.85 8.64
C ARG A 72 0.00 1.29 9.69
N VAL A 73 -0.54 2.48 9.52
CA VAL A 73 -1.63 3.02 10.33
C VAL A 73 -2.75 3.39 9.38
N ARG A 74 -3.96 2.91 9.65
CA ARG A 74 -5.15 3.28 8.91
C ARG A 74 -6.13 3.98 9.83
N ILE A 75 -6.60 5.15 9.42
CA ILE A 75 -7.69 5.88 10.06
C ILE A 75 -8.94 5.61 9.20
N VAL A 76 -10.01 5.12 9.84
CA VAL A 76 -11.25 4.73 9.17
C VAL A 76 -12.45 5.38 9.85
N SER A 77 -13.48 5.67 9.07
CA SER A 77 -14.78 6.12 9.57
C SER A 77 -15.58 4.96 10.17
N GLU A 78 -16.40 5.28 11.17
CA GLU A 78 -17.41 4.36 11.70
C GLU A 78 -18.78 4.62 11.04
N PRO A 79 -19.59 3.57 10.77
CA PRO A 79 -19.28 2.15 10.98
C PRO A 79 -18.26 1.61 9.96
N VAL A 80 -17.43 0.67 10.43
CA VAL A 80 -16.38 0.04 9.60
C VAL A 80 -17.02 -0.77 8.46
N SER A 81 -16.50 -0.62 7.25
CA SER A 81 -16.94 -1.37 6.07
C SER A 81 -16.21 -2.72 5.94
N GLU A 82 -16.74 -3.65 5.15
CA GLU A 82 -16.08 -4.93 4.84
C GLU A 82 -14.76 -4.78 4.05
N TYR A 83 -14.43 -3.56 3.60
CA TYR A 83 -13.16 -3.24 2.94
C TYR A 83 -11.99 -3.06 3.92
N ILE A 84 -12.28 -2.94 5.22
CA ILE A 84 -11.30 -2.81 6.31
C ILE A 84 -11.16 -4.15 7.03
#